data_AF-A0A7V3SM15-F1
#
_entry.id   AF-A0A7V3SM15-F1
#
_cell.length_a   1.000
_cell.length_b   1.000
_cell.length_c   1.000
_cell.angle_alpha   90.00
_cell.angle_beta   90.00
_cell.angle_gamma   90.00
#
_symmetry.space_group_name_H-M   'P 1'
#
loop_
_entity.id
_entity.type
_entity.pdbx_description
1 polymer ?
#
loop_
_entity_poly.entity_id
_entity_poly.type
_entity_poly.pdbx_seq_one_letter_code
_entity_poly.pdbx_strand_id
1 'polypeptide(L)' 'LGAKHRSFWLDGDLGGGVSWQRFIARLVAHGPVNTYVPGSILQTARTDYTLLGGVADNVEIHMS' A
#
# COMPACT_ATOMS: atom_id res chain seq x y z
N LEU A 1 -16.03 3.76 -11.26
CA LEU A 1 -14.58 4.01 -11.08
C LEU A 1 -13.87 3.50 -12.33
N GLY A 2 -13.31 4.39 -13.16
CA GLY A 2 -12.99 4.11 -14.57
C GLY A 2 -11.62 3.50 -14.89
N ALA A 3 -10.74 3.31 -13.89
CA ALA A 3 -9.42 2.70 -14.10
C ALA A 3 -9.45 1.21 -13.69
N LYS A 4 -9.22 0.32 -14.66
CA LYS A 4 -9.29 -1.15 -14.50
C LYS A 4 -8.16 -1.71 -13.62
N HIS A 5 -6.97 -1.12 -13.71
CA HIS A 5 -5.82 -1.44 -12.87
C HIS A 5 -5.49 -0.20 -12.03
N ARG A 6 -5.46 -0.33 -10.70
CA ARG A 6 -5.15 0.79 -9.80
C ARG A 6 -3.96 0.46 -8.93
N SER A 7 -2.78 0.81 -9.44
CA SER A 7 -1.58 0.94 -8.61
C SER A 7 -1.74 2.19 -7.74
N PHE A 8 -1.61 2.05 -6.44
CA PHE A 8 -1.55 3.17 -5.50
C PHE A 8 -0.09 3.34 -5.09
N TRP A 9 0.58 4.41 -5.54
CA TRP A 9 1.93 4.87 -5.12
C TRP A 9 3.07 3.83 -5.05
N LEU A 10 3.04 2.81 -5.90
CA LEU A 10 4.04 1.73 -5.84
C LEU A 10 4.82 1.53 -7.13
N ASP A 11 4.70 2.42 -8.13
CA ASP A 11 5.62 2.38 -9.28
C ASP A 11 7.05 2.87 -8.94
N GLY A 12 7.30 3.24 -7.68
CA GLY A 12 8.62 3.58 -7.17
C GLY A 12 8.83 2.99 -5.78
N ASP A 13 9.66 1.96 -5.68
CA ASP A 13 10.37 1.67 -4.44
C ASP A 13 11.41 2.78 -4.28
N LEU A 14 11.35 3.53 -3.17
CA LEU A 14 12.31 4.61 -2.93
C LEU A 14 13.72 4.08 -2.66
N GLY A 15 13.88 2.76 -2.52
CA GLY A 15 15.13 2.12 -2.15
C GLY A 15 15.47 2.38 -0.68
N GLY A 16 16.36 1.57 -0.11
CA GLY A 16 16.80 1.75 1.28
C GLY A 16 15.80 1.25 2.34
N GLY A 17 14.81 0.44 1.97
CA GLY A 17 13.95 -0.28 2.93
C GLY A 17 12.98 0.63 3.69
N VAL A 18 12.43 1.64 3.02
CA VAL A 18 11.64 2.69 3.68
C VAL A 18 10.36 2.13 4.30
N SER A 19 10.31 2.11 5.63
CA SER A 19 9.24 1.49 6.42
C SER A 19 7.86 2.12 6.18
N TRP A 20 7.78 3.41 5.84
CA TRP A 20 6.50 4.08 5.61
C TRP A 20 5.76 3.53 4.38
N GLN A 21 6.47 3.12 3.31
CA GLN A 21 5.85 2.57 2.10
C GLN A 21 5.16 1.23 2.42
N ARG A 22 5.85 0.38 3.19
CA ARG A 22 5.34 -0.91 3.68
C ARG A 22 4.13 -0.71 4.58
N PHE A 23 4.18 0.30 5.45
CA PHE A 23 3.11 0.63 6.38
C PHE A 23 1.86 1.17 5.68
N ILE A 24 2.00 2.18 4.80
CA ILE A 24 0.84 2.79 4.14
C ILE A 24 0.15 1.82 3.18
N ALA A 25 0.92 0.96 2.50
CA ALA A 25 0.36 -0.06 1.62
C ALA A 25 -0.60 -1.00 2.37
N ARG A 26 -0.22 -1.41 3.58
CA ARG A 26 -1.06 -2.24 4.46
C ARG A 26 -2.28 -1.48 4.97
N LEU A 27 -2.15 -0.21 5.35
CA LEU A 27 -3.30 0.63 5.72
C LEU A 27 -4.30 0.78 4.57
N VAL A 28 -3.81 0.92 3.34
CA VAL A 28 -4.67 1.03 2.15
C VAL A 28 -5.38 -0.29 1.84
N ALA A 29 -4.68 -1.43 1.94
CA ALA A 29 -5.23 -2.73 1.58
C ALA A 29 -6.12 -3.36 2.67
N HIS A 30 -5.82 -3.09 3.94
CA HIS A 30 -6.41 -3.80 5.08
C HIS A 30 -6.92 -2.89 6.21
N GLY A 31 -6.57 -1.61 6.19
CA GLY A 31 -7.02 -0.66 7.21
C GLY A 31 -8.46 -0.20 6.99
N PRO A 32 -9.03 0.56 7.95
CA PRO A 32 -10.38 1.11 7.81
C PRO A 32 -10.51 2.01 6.57
N VAL A 33 -11.63 1.88 5.87
CA VAL A 33 -11.98 2.80 4.77
C VAL A 33 -12.28 4.17 5.35
N ASN A 34 -11.44 5.17 5.05
CA ASN A 34 -11.59 6.53 5.54
C ASN A 34 -10.93 7.57 4.60
N THR A 35 -11.09 8.85 4.92
CA THR A 35 -10.57 9.97 4.13
C THR A 35 -9.11 10.33 4.44
N TYR A 36 -8.54 9.86 5.56
CA TYR A 36 -7.12 10.05 5.89
C TYR A 36 -6.19 9.10 5.12
N VAL A 37 -6.73 7.98 4.62
CA VAL A 37 -6.05 7.02 3.76
C VAL A 37 -6.85 6.89 2.45
N PRO A 38 -6.76 7.83 1.50
CA PRO A 38 -7.67 7.88 0.36
C PRO A 38 -7.69 6.61 -0.50
N GLY A 39 -6.56 5.89 -0.59
CA GLY A 39 -6.48 4.61 -1.29
C GLY A 39 -7.39 3.53 -0.71
N SER A 40 -7.77 3.62 0.57
CA SER A 40 -8.65 2.63 1.23
C SER A 40 -10.04 2.55 0.59
N ILE A 41 -10.51 3.60 -0.09
CA ILE A 41 -11.78 3.59 -0.81
C ILE A 41 -11.84 2.49 -1.89
N LEU A 42 -10.68 2.06 -2.40
CA LEU A 42 -10.57 1.00 -3.40
C LEU A 42 -11.11 -0.35 -2.91
N GLN A 43 -11.10 -0.59 -1.59
CA GLN A 43 -11.65 -1.78 -0.98
C GLN A 43 -13.17 -1.93 -1.19
N THR A 44 -13.88 -0.84 -1.50
CA THR A 44 -15.34 -0.82 -1.67
C THR A 44 -15.82 -1.29 -3.05
N ALA A 45 -14.90 -1.60 -3.95
CA ALA A 45 -15.19 -2.08 -5.29
C ALA A 45 -14.22 -3.19 -5.69
N ARG A 46 -14.61 -4.00 -6.67
CA ARG A 46 -13.70 -4.97 -7.28
C ARG A 46 -12.52 -4.25 -7.91
N THR A 47 -11.33 -4.42 -7.33
CA THR A 47 -10.09 -3.76 -7.76
C THR A 47 -8.93 -4.75 -7.73
N ASP A 48 -7.98 -4.56 -8.63
CA ASP A 48 -6.67 -5.23 -8.55
C ASP A 48 -5.73 -4.35 -7.71
N TYR A 49 -5.00 -4.97 -6.77
CA TYR A 49 -4.03 -4.31 -5.90
C TYR A 49 -2.64 -4.90 -6.16
N THR A 50 -1.75 -4.15 -6.80
CA THR A 50 -0.39 -4.59 -7.15
C THR A 50 0.62 -3.94 -6.24
N LEU A 51 1.58 -4.74 -5.74
CA LEU A 51 2.65 -4.33 -4.83
C LEU A 51 4.02 -4.70 -5.40
N LEU A 52 5.00 -3.81 -5.25
CA LEU A 52 6.41 -4.18 -5.46
C LEU A 52 6.91 -5.06 -4.33
N GLY A 53 7.81 -6.00 -4.64
CA GLY A 53 8.37 -6.95 -3.69
C GLY A 53 8.91 -6.28 -2.42
N GLY A 54 9.77 -5.26 -2.56
CA GLY A 54 10.36 -4.54 -1.42
C GLY A 54 9.35 -3.85 -0.50
N VAL A 55 8.17 -3.48 -1.02
CA VAL A 55 7.08 -2.90 -0.23
C VAL A 55 6.18 -3.98 0.38
N ALA A 56 6.12 -5.16 -0.26
CA ALA A 56 5.44 -6.33 0.27
C ALA A 56 6.21 -7.00 1.42
N ASP A 57 7.53 -6.79 1.52
CA ASP A 57 8.37 -7.29 2.61
C ASP A 57 7.79 -7.00 4.01
N ASN A 58 8.16 -7.85 4.97
CA ASN A 58 7.74 -7.72 6.36
C ASN A 58 8.13 -6.35 6.95
N VAL A 59 7.28 -5.86 7.84
CA VAL A 59 7.61 -4.74 8.73
C VAL A 59 8.15 -5.35 10.01
N GLU A 60 9.48 -5.39 10.12
CA GLU A 60 10.18 -5.96 11.26
C GLU A 60 10.84 -4.84 12.08
N ILE A 61 10.73 -4.93 13.40
CA ILE A 61 11.42 -4.05 14.32
C ILE A 61 12.68 -4.78 14.76
N HIS A 62 13.85 -4.26 14.39
CA HIS A 62 15.13 -4.73 14.90
C HIS A 62 15.50 -3.87 16.10
N MET A 63 15.40 -4.45 17.30
CA MET A 63 15.90 -3.82 18.51
C MET A 63 17.39 -4.12 18.65
N SER A 64 18.20 -3.08 18.85
CA SER A 64 19.63 -3.18 19.18
C SER A 64 19.86 -3.55 20.63
#